data_AF-A0A0F4KZY5-F1
#
_entry.id   AF-A0A0F4KZY5-F1
#
_cell.length_a   1.000
_cell.length_b   1.000
_cell.length_c   1.000
_cell.angle_alpha   90.00
_cell.angle_beta   90.00
_cell.angle_gamma   90.00
#
_symmetry.space_group_name_H-M   'P 1'
#
loop_
_entity.id
_entity.type
_entity.pdbx_description
1 polymer ?
#
loop_
_entity_poly.entity_id
_entity_poly.type
_entity_poly.pdbx_seq_one_letter_code
_entity_poly.pdbx_strand_id
1 'polypeptide(L)'
;MDGRVEMSHYAYDDGGSVRVSHTSLRIYRDASCVDPSDCFDPESCCDERERMVIEELRRYLRPECAPDCLLDRLRHMFDQMDELEQGTPDRATDK
;
A
#
# COMPACT_ATOMS: atom_id res chain seq x y z
N MET A 1 17.98 5.58 8.96
CA MET A 1 16.67 5.19 8.39
C MET A 1 16.32 6.22 7.33
N ASP A 2 16.94 6.16 6.15
CA ASP A 2 16.63 7.09 5.04
C ASP A 2 15.76 6.37 4.01
N GLY A 3 14.45 6.45 4.20
CA GLY A 3 13.48 6.06 3.18
C GLY A 3 13.30 7.21 2.20
N ARG A 4 13.74 7.06 0.94
CA ARG A 4 13.49 8.06 -0.10
C ARG A 4 12.14 7.79 -0.77
N VAL A 5 11.17 8.66 -0.50
CA VAL A 5 9.87 8.66 -1.19
C VAL A 5 10.02 9.44 -2.49
N GLU A 6 9.68 8.83 -3.62
CA GLU A 6 9.71 9.46 -4.94
C GLU A 6 8.30 9.48 -5.52
N MET A 7 7.81 10.67 -5.87
CA MET A 7 6.50 10.88 -6.49
C MET A 7 6.71 11.22 -7.96
N SER A 8 6.10 10.46 -8.87
CA SER A 8 6.40 10.56 -10.31
C SER A 8 5.34 11.29 -11.14
N HIS A 9 4.07 11.31 -10.73
CA HIS A 9 3.00 11.90 -11.55
C HIS A 9 2.03 12.77 -10.72
N TYR A 10 2.12 14.08 -10.94
CA TYR A 10 1.14 15.07 -10.47
C TYR A 10 0.56 15.82 -11.68
N ALA A 11 -0.72 16.17 -11.59
CA ALA A 11 -1.39 17.08 -12.51
C ALA A 11 -2.00 18.22 -11.70
N TYR A 12 -1.90 19.44 -12.22
CA TYR A 12 -2.57 20.61 -11.65
C TYR A 12 -3.88 20.83 -12.39
N ASP A 13 -4.95 21.10 -11.65
CA ASP A 13 -6.13 21.73 -12.24
C ASP A 13 -6.05 23.27 -12.12
N ASP A 14 -6.80 23.96 -12.99
CA ASP A 14 -6.88 25.43 -13.05
C ASP A 14 -7.50 26.04 -11.77
N GLY A 15 -8.06 25.21 -10.88
CA GLY A 15 -8.62 25.58 -9.59
C GLY A 15 -7.64 25.51 -8.42
N GLY A 16 -6.37 25.19 -8.69
CA GLY A 16 -5.33 25.09 -7.66
C GLY A 16 -5.32 23.77 -6.88
N SER A 17 -6.06 22.77 -7.35
CA SER A 17 -5.98 21.41 -6.79
C SER A 17 -4.88 20.60 -7.48
N VAL A 18 -4.21 19.74 -6.71
CA VAL A 18 -3.18 18.83 -7.21
C VAL A 18 -3.75 17.42 -7.23
N ARG A 19 -3.91 16.85 -8.42
CA ARG A 19 -4.34 15.46 -8.60
C ARG A 19 -3.14 14.55 -8.85
N VAL A 20 -3.01 13.51 -8.04
CA VAL A 20 -1.94 12.52 -8.16
C VAL A 20 -2.52 11.26 -8.76
N SER A 21 -2.18 10.96 -10.02
CA SER A 21 -2.68 9.79 -10.74
C SER A 21 -1.86 8.52 -10.50
N HIS A 22 -0.58 8.66 -10.11
CA HIS A 22 0.27 7.52 -9.85
C HIS A 22 1.31 7.83 -8.76
N THR A 23 1.35 6.99 -7.72
CA THR A 23 2.34 7.05 -6.63
C THR A 23 3.04 5.70 -6.50
N SER A 24 4.30 5.64 -6.93
CA SER A 24 5.14 4.45 -6.78
C SER A 24 6.06 4.62 -5.57
N LEU A 25 5.71 4.01 -4.44
CA LEU A 25 6.59 3.93 -3.27
C LEU A 25 7.61 2.80 -3.46
N ARG A 26 8.87 3.15 -3.74
CA ARG A 26 9.97 2.18 -3.79
C ARG A 26 10.73 2.21 -2.46
N ILE A 27 10.46 1.23 -1.61
CA ILE A 27 11.21 1.04 -0.36
C ILE A 27 12.45 0.21 -0.69
N TYR A 28 13.58 0.90 -0.89
CA TYR A 28 14.86 0.23 -0.97
C TYR A 28 15.31 -0.11 0.45
N ARG A 29 15.38 -1.40 0.77
CA ARG A 29 16.23 -1.83 1.89
C ARG A 29 17.65 -1.55 1.44
N ASP A 30 18.34 -0.62 2.09
CA ASP A 30 19.77 -0.49 1.89
C ASP A 30 20.43 -1.77 2.44
N ALA A 31 20.54 -2.78 1.57
CA ALA A 31 21.09 -4.08 1.91
C ALA A 31 22.60 -4.01 2.19
N SER A 32 23.23 -2.84 2.05
CA SER A 32 24.65 -2.63 2.35
C SER A 32 24.93 -2.36 3.83
N CYS A 33 23.92 -2.12 4.67
CA CYS A 33 24.11 -1.77 6.09
C CYS A 33 23.45 -2.71 7.11
N VAL A 34 22.81 -3.80 6.68
CA VAL A 34 22.23 -4.80 7.59
C VAL A 34 22.67 -6.19 7.16
N ASP A 35 23.62 -6.76 7.89
CA ASP A 35 23.96 -8.17 7.71
C ASP A 35 22.70 -9.01 7.99
N PRO A 36 22.33 -9.97 7.11
CA PRO A 36 21.15 -10.80 7.30
C PRO A 36 21.21 -11.62 8.60
N SER A 37 22.39 -11.79 9.20
CA SER A 37 22.59 -12.37 10.54
C SER A 37 22.10 -11.49 11.70
N ASP A 38 21.92 -10.18 11.49
CA ASP A 38 21.44 -9.25 12.52
C ASP A 38 19.91 -9.18 12.57
N CYS A 39 19.22 -9.84 11.64
CA CYS A 39 17.76 -9.94 11.67
C CYS A 39 17.33 -10.96 12.72
N PHE A 40 16.32 -10.62 13.52
CA PHE A 40 15.71 -11.55 14.46
C PHE A 40 15.18 -12.79 13.74
N ASP A 41 15.71 -13.96 14.10
CA ASP A 41 15.30 -15.26 13.58
C ASP A 41 14.65 -16.08 14.71
N PRO A 42 13.35 -16.39 14.63
CA PRO A 42 12.65 -17.15 15.66
C PRO A 42 13.22 -18.56 15.89
N GLU A 43 13.90 -19.16 14.91
CA GLU A 43 14.47 -20.51 15.05
C GLU A 43 15.71 -20.51 15.96
N SER A 44 16.52 -19.44 15.90
CA SER A 44 17.78 -19.33 16.65
C SER A 44 17.68 -18.48 17.92
N CYS A 45 16.70 -17.58 18.03
CA CYS A 45 16.55 -16.68 19.17
C CYS A 45 15.55 -17.13 20.24
N CYS A 46 14.65 -18.07 19.93
CA CYS A 46 13.50 -18.39 20.78
C CYS A 46 13.45 -19.84 21.24
N ASP A 47 12.87 -20.04 22.43
CA ASP A 47 12.48 -21.36 22.89
C ASP A 47 11.17 -21.86 22.23
N GLU A 48 10.82 -23.12 22.48
CA GLU A 48 9.63 -23.76 21.88
C GLU A 48 8.33 -23.02 22.22
N ARG A 49 8.21 -22.53 23.46
CA ARG A 49 7.01 -21.82 23.92
C ARG A 49 6.88 -20.47 23.25
N GLU A 50 7.96 -19.71 23.17
CA GLU A 50 8.00 -18.41 22.48
C GLU A 50 7.67 -18.56 21.00
N ARG A 51 8.23 -19.57 20.33
CA ARG A 51 7.92 -19.86 18.92
C ARG A 51 6.44 -20.14 18.71
N MET A 52 5.82 -20.93 19.59
CA MET A 52 4.39 -21.23 19.52
C MET A 52 3.53 -19.96 19.66
N VAL A 53 3.88 -19.07 20.60
CA VAL A 53 3.18 -17.79 20.78
C VAL A 53 3.33 -16.90 19.55
N ILE A 54 4.53 -16.83 18.98
CA ILE A 54 4.78 -16.06 17.76
C ILE A 54 3.95 -16.59 16.60
N GLU A 55 3.88 -17.92 16.44
CA GLU A 55 3.07 -18.56 15.39
C GLU A 55 1.59 -18.22 15.54
N GLU A 56 1.05 -18.33 16.75
CA GLU A 56 -0.35 -18.00 17.03
C GLU A 56 -0.65 -16.52 16.74
N LEU A 57 0.24 -15.62 17.17
CA LEU A 57 0.12 -14.19 16.88
C LEU A 57 0.21 -13.90 15.38
N ARG A 58 1.08 -14.59 14.64
CA ARG A 58 1.17 -14.45 13.19
C ARG A 58 -0.13 -14.88 12.53
N ARG A 59 -0.71 -16.01 12.93
CA ARG A 59 -1.99 -16.50 12.41
C ARG A 59 -3.12 -15.48 12.65
N TYR A 60 -3.13 -14.84 13.82
CA TYR A 60 -4.14 -13.84 14.16
C TYR A 60 -3.96 -12.51 13.41
N LEU A 61 -2.72 -12.01 13.33
CA LEU A 61 -2.42 -10.68 12.78
C LEU A 61 -2.21 -10.67 11.26
N ARG A 62 -1.85 -11.82 10.68
CA ARG A 62 -1.57 -11.98 9.25
C ARG A 62 -2.43 -13.11 8.70
N PRO A 63 -3.75 -12.89 8.59
CA PRO A 63 -4.64 -13.88 8.00
C PRO A 63 -4.21 -14.22 6.56
N GLU A 64 -4.33 -15.49 6.19
CA GLU A 64 -3.94 -15.98 4.84
C GLU A 64 -4.79 -15.36 3.73
N CYS A 65 -6.04 -15.02 4.04
CA CYS A 65 -6.95 -14.35 3.13
C CYS A 65 -7.37 -13.00 3.72
N ALA A 66 -7.54 -12.02 2.83
CA ALA A 66 -8.16 -10.76 3.20
C ALA A 66 -9.61 -11.00 3.68
N PRO A 67 -10.08 -10.29 4.71
CA PRO A 67 -11.47 -10.41 5.15
C PRO A 67 -12.42 -9.82 4.10
N ASP A 68 -13.62 -10.41 3.97
CA ASP A 68 -14.60 -10.03 2.94
C ASP A 68 -14.98 -8.55 3.01
N CYS A 69 -15.13 -8.01 4.22
CA CYS A 69 -15.47 -6.60 4.42
C CYS A 69 -14.41 -5.64 3.84
N LEU A 70 -13.14 -6.03 3.80
CA LEU A 70 -12.09 -5.25 3.15
C LEU A 70 -12.23 -5.32 1.63
N LEU A 71 -12.47 -6.50 1.08
CA LEU A 71 -12.67 -6.69 -0.36
C LEU A 71 -13.89 -5.92 -0.86
N ASP A 72 -15.00 -5.98 -0.14
CA ASP A 72 -16.23 -5.24 -0.48
C ASP A 72 -16.02 -3.73 -0.42
N ARG A 73 -15.31 -3.24 0.60
CA ARG A 73 -14.95 -1.82 0.69
C ARG A 73 -14.08 -1.38 -0.48
N LEU A 74 -13.10 -2.20 -0.86
CA LEU A 74 -12.22 -1.91 -1.99
C LEU A 74 -13.00 -1.89 -3.31
N ARG A 75 -13.88 -2.87 -3.54
CA ARG A 75 -14.77 -2.89 -4.72
C ARG A 75 -15.60 -1.61 -4.82
N HIS A 76 -16.26 -1.25 -3.72
CA HIS A 76 -17.10 -0.04 -3.70
C HIS A 76 -16.29 1.24 -3.95
N MET A 77 -15.06 1.31 -3.42
CA MET A 77 -14.16 2.42 -3.69
C MET A 77 -13.79 2.50 -5.18
N PHE A 78 -13.47 1.36 -5.82
CA PHE A 78 -13.15 1.33 -7.24
C PHE A 78 -14.35 1.70 -8.11
N ASP A 79 -15.54 1.20 -7.79
CA ASP A 79 -16.77 1.56 -8.51
C ASP A 79 -17.01 3.08 -8.48
N GLN A 80 -16.82 3.73 -7.32
CA GLN A 80 -16.95 5.18 -7.19
C GLN A 80 -15.90 5.95 -7.99
N MET A 81 -14.69 5.40 -8.14
CA MET A 81 -13.64 6.03 -8.95
C MET A 81 -13.98 5.98 -10.44
N ASP A 82 -14.49 4.85 -10.92
CA ASP A 82 -14.92 4.68 -12.32
C ASP A 82 -16.08 5.64 -12.66
N GLU A 83 -17.02 5.86 -11.72
CA GLU A 83 -18.11 6.82 -11.88
C GLU A 83 -17.62 8.27 -11.94
N LEU A 84 -16.58 8.62 -11.18
CA LEU A 84 -15.97 9.96 -11.20
C LEU A 84 -15.21 10.24 -12.51
N GLU A 85 -14.61 9.22 -13.12
CA GLU A 85 -13.92 9.36 -14.42
C GLU A 85 -14.88 9.49 -15.61
N GLN A 86 -16.11 8.97 -15.49
CA GLN A 86 -17.13 9.03 -16.55
C GLN A 86 -17.95 10.35 -16.57
N GLY A 87 -17.66 11.28 -15.66
CA GLY A 87 -18.45 12.49 -15.39
C GLY A 87 -18.02 13.79 -16.07
N THR A 88 -17.03 13.82 -16.97
CA THR A 88 -16.73 15.04 -17.75
C THR A 88 -17.38 14.99 -19.14
N PRO A 89 -18.61 15.52 -19.32
CA PRO A 89 -19.14 15.76 -20.65
C PRO A 89 -18.31 16.87 -21.30
N ASP A 90 -17.63 16.49 -22.38
CA ASP A 90 -16.97 17.39 -23.32
C ASP A 90 -18.03 18.36 -23.85
N ARG A 91 -18.07 19.56 -23.27
CA ARG A 91 -19.07 20.57 -23.60
C ARG A 91 -18.63 21.22 -24.91
N ALA A 92 -18.92 20.53 -26.02
CA ALA A 92 -18.86 21.08 -27.36
C ALA A 92 -19.67 22.38 -27.42
N THR A 93 -18.99 23.52 -27.39
CA THR A 93 -19.54 24.79 -27.86
C THR A 93 -19.21 24.92 -29.33
N ASP A 94 -20.13 24.39 -30.15
CA ASP A 94 -20.27 24.78 -31.55
C ASP A 94 -21.23 25.99 -31.59
N LYS A 95 -20.70 27.16 -31.96
CA LYS A 95 -21.47 28.22 -32.63
C LYS A 95 -20.57 29.25 -33.29
#